data_AF-A0A845BM30-F1
#
_entry.id   AF-A0A845BM30-F1
#
_cell.length_a   1.000
_cell.length_b   1.000
_cell.length_c   1.000
_cell.angle_alpha   90.00
_cell.angle_beta   90.00
_cell.angle_gamma   90.00
#
_symmetry.space_group_name_H-M   'P 1'
#
loop_
_entity.id
_entity.type
_entity.pdbx_description
1 polymer ?
#
loop_
_entity_poly.entity_id
_entity_poly.type
_entity_poly.pdbx_seq_one_letter_code
_entity_poly.pdbx_strand_id
1 'polypeptide(L)'
;MQSAVLLLAVFLGLFAGIALSLMLGRSKISAAVEQATAMSATEMALQVQQIAAQQAQLAKAQDEIEQGQFELVRVTGLLEGQLQARVQFEERARQVPVLQSQLSAYEQAMASERKSCQQYAAALSAERERHAGTSARLQALQEAQEQLLQQQAEAGRRREGLESELATMQQALSDAGASQAALQGRLESLLEVPAQLKAAVSARDDLATQQATLREELGRAKAMLASAQTDSQGLAERLALMQAQRDSAALARHALESELAALKTQLDADRESAGKQLALLAEAREAMSTQFENLAQQIFEAKSQRFAEQNQQNLDTLLGPLKTQIDGFKAKVEQVYVEEGKGRSELKSQVEMLASLNKTLSQEARNLSRALKGDNKAQGNWGELILKDLLEQLGLSAGVEFFEQASYTRDDGSRAQPDVVLRLPEGRNLVIDAKVSLVDYTRYVAAETDAERTIALAAHLASVRSHLKGLSLREYQKLHGLDAIDFVLMFLPVEPAFMLAVTQDRELFREAWDKNVLLVSPSTLMSVVRTVSHLWRQEKRNRQTEAIVKCGTQLYESVCAFVADFDKLGTRLRQAQDSFESANRRLSHGNNNMIGKAGQLKELGISSTKQIEGSHLERARLQEELTLPQDATALGTS
;
A
#
# COMPACT_ATOMS: atom_id res chain seq x y z
N MET A 1 38.37 -69.76 -58.29
CA MET A 1 39.60 -68.96 -58.05
C MET A 1 39.77 -67.97 -59.19
N GLN A 2 39.37 -66.71 -59.00
CA GLN A 2 39.89 -65.53 -59.73
C GLN A 2 39.53 -64.20 -59.03
N SER A 3 38.79 -64.24 -57.92
CA SER A 3 38.49 -63.10 -57.03
C SER A 3 39.66 -62.55 -56.19
N ALA A 4 40.88 -63.07 -56.31
CA ALA A 4 41.98 -62.73 -55.38
C ALA A 4 42.98 -61.69 -55.91
N VAL A 5 43.00 -61.41 -57.22
CA VAL A 5 44.14 -60.71 -57.81
C VAL A 5 44.20 -59.23 -57.46
N LEU A 6 43.15 -58.43 -57.58
CA LEU A 6 43.41 -56.98 -57.63
C LEU A 6 42.41 -56.07 -56.89
N LEU A 7 41.72 -56.51 -55.83
CA LEU A 7 42.48 -57.02 -54.69
C LEU A 7 43.46 -55.94 -54.19
N LEU A 8 44.66 -56.08 -54.76
CA LEU A 8 45.86 -55.29 -54.52
C LEU A 8 45.91 -53.91 -55.22
N ALA A 9 45.28 -53.70 -56.39
CA ALA A 9 45.33 -52.40 -57.08
C ALA A 9 44.50 -51.34 -56.37
N VAL A 10 43.47 -51.77 -55.63
CA VAL A 10 42.66 -50.89 -54.80
C VAL A 10 43.47 -50.28 -53.66
N PHE A 11 44.48 -50.98 -53.13
CA PHE A 11 45.28 -50.50 -52.00
C PHE A 11 46.27 -49.37 -52.37
N LEU A 12 46.82 -49.39 -53.58
CA LEU A 12 47.80 -48.38 -54.03
C LEU A 12 47.15 -47.05 -54.44
N GLY A 13 45.91 -47.07 -54.94
CA GLY A 13 45.12 -45.85 -55.16
C GLY A 13 44.74 -45.15 -53.85
N LEU A 14 44.71 -45.89 -52.74
CA LEU A 14 44.26 -45.39 -51.44
C LEU A 14 45.25 -44.42 -50.80
N PHE A 15 46.56 -44.60 -51.03
CA PHE A 15 47.59 -43.74 -50.41
C PHE A 15 47.72 -42.37 -51.07
N ALA A 16 47.54 -42.27 -52.39
CA ALA A 16 47.58 -40.98 -53.10
C ALA A 16 46.42 -40.06 -52.70
N GLY A 17 45.27 -40.62 -52.30
CA GLY A 17 44.14 -39.86 -51.77
C GLY A 17 44.42 -39.18 -50.42
N ILE A 18 45.34 -39.73 -49.61
CA ILE A 18 45.59 -39.24 -48.25
C ILE A 18 46.37 -37.90 -48.28
N ALA A 19 47.29 -37.74 -49.24
CA ALA A 19 48.13 -36.54 -49.31
C ALA A 19 47.36 -35.28 -49.79
N LEU A 20 46.40 -35.44 -50.70
CA LEU A 20 45.54 -34.33 -51.16
C LEU A 20 44.55 -33.87 -50.08
N SER A 21 44.19 -34.78 -49.17
CA SER A 21 43.30 -34.50 -48.03
C SER A 21 43.91 -33.49 -47.04
N LEU A 22 45.24 -33.52 -46.84
CA LEU A 22 45.92 -32.66 -45.86
C LEU A 22 46.06 -31.20 -46.32
N MET A 23 46.12 -30.94 -47.64
CA MET A 23 46.24 -29.58 -48.17
C MET A 23 44.91 -28.80 -48.17
N LEU A 24 43.78 -29.52 -48.20
CA LEU A 24 42.43 -28.97 -47.98
C LEU A 24 42.12 -28.66 -46.51
N GLY A 25 43.01 -29.01 -45.57
CA GLY A 25 42.81 -28.82 -44.13
C GLY A 25 43.08 -27.41 -43.62
N ARG A 26 43.96 -26.62 -44.28
CA ARG A 26 44.41 -25.31 -43.76
C ARG A 26 43.53 -24.12 -44.15
N SER A 27 42.78 -24.17 -45.25
CA SER A 27 41.82 -23.10 -45.59
C SER A 27 40.55 -23.15 -44.72
N LYS A 28 40.26 -24.31 -44.11
CA LYS A 28 39.10 -24.50 -43.23
C LYS A 28 39.22 -23.82 -41.87
N ILE A 29 40.44 -23.51 -41.42
CA ILE A 29 40.68 -22.99 -40.06
C ILE A 29 40.40 -21.49 -39.95
N SER A 30 40.60 -20.71 -41.02
CA SER A 30 40.28 -19.27 -41.03
C SER A 30 38.78 -18.99 -41.14
N ALA A 31 38.02 -19.87 -41.80
CA ALA A 31 36.55 -19.81 -41.84
C ALA A 31 35.93 -20.21 -40.49
N ALA A 32 36.64 -20.99 -39.66
CA ALA A 32 36.14 -21.49 -38.39
C ALA A 32 36.06 -20.42 -37.28
N VAL A 33 36.85 -19.34 -37.36
CA VAL A 33 36.89 -18.31 -36.31
C VAL A 33 35.78 -17.27 -36.48
N GLU A 34 35.41 -16.93 -37.72
CA GLU A 34 34.28 -16.04 -38.02
C GLU A 34 32.93 -16.78 -37.82
N GLN A 35 32.94 -18.10 -38.04
CA GLN A 35 31.84 -19.01 -37.67
C GLN A 35 31.67 -19.13 -36.14
N ALA A 36 32.71 -18.95 -35.34
CA ALA A 36 32.63 -19.03 -33.88
C ALA A 36 31.91 -17.83 -33.23
N THR A 37 32.04 -16.63 -33.79
CA THR A 37 31.35 -15.42 -33.29
C THR A 37 29.87 -15.38 -33.69
N ALA A 38 29.49 -16.00 -34.82
CA ALA A 38 28.09 -16.22 -35.18
C ALA A 38 27.46 -17.42 -34.43
N MET A 39 28.28 -18.41 -34.04
CA MET A 39 27.86 -19.54 -33.19
C MET A 39 27.46 -19.13 -31.78
N SER A 40 28.07 -18.11 -31.17
CA SER A 40 27.71 -17.68 -29.80
C SER A 40 26.28 -17.09 -29.71
N ALA A 41 25.84 -16.36 -30.74
CA ALA A 41 24.48 -15.81 -30.81
C ALA A 41 23.41 -16.88 -31.13
N THR A 42 23.80 -17.94 -31.86
CA THR A 42 22.95 -19.11 -32.08
C THR A 42 22.97 -20.08 -30.89
N GLU A 43 24.04 -20.13 -30.11
CA GLU A 43 24.14 -20.90 -28.86
C GLU A 43 23.26 -20.32 -27.75
N MET A 44 23.11 -19.00 -27.62
CA MET A 44 22.15 -18.42 -26.66
C MET A 44 20.69 -18.69 -27.05
N ALA A 45 20.34 -18.65 -28.35
CA ALA A 45 19.01 -19.02 -28.82
C ALA A 45 18.73 -20.53 -28.66
N LEU A 46 19.75 -21.36 -28.88
CA LEU A 46 19.69 -22.80 -28.62
C LEU A 46 19.60 -23.11 -27.12
N GLN A 47 20.25 -22.33 -26.25
CA GLN A 47 20.12 -22.50 -24.79
C GLN A 47 18.73 -22.13 -24.28
N VAL A 48 18.09 -21.09 -24.82
CA VAL A 48 16.68 -20.76 -24.49
C VAL A 48 15.72 -21.86 -24.99
N GLN A 49 15.99 -22.43 -26.17
CA GLN A 49 15.22 -23.56 -26.71
C GLN A 49 15.50 -24.89 -25.98
N GLN A 50 16.73 -25.10 -25.48
CA GLN A 50 17.10 -26.23 -24.62
C GLN A 50 16.49 -26.11 -23.22
N ILE A 51 16.38 -24.90 -22.64
CA ILE A 51 15.69 -24.69 -21.36
C ILE A 51 14.20 -24.97 -21.51
N ALA A 52 13.56 -24.56 -22.61
CA ALA A 52 12.16 -24.90 -22.90
C ALA A 52 11.97 -26.41 -23.15
N ALA A 53 12.91 -27.07 -23.85
CA ALA A 53 12.88 -28.52 -24.05
C ALA A 53 13.17 -29.31 -22.76
N GLN A 54 14.04 -28.80 -21.87
CA GLN A 54 14.28 -29.36 -20.54
C GLN A 54 13.09 -29.17 -19.61
N GLN A 55 12.35 -28.05 -19.69
CA GLN A 55 11.09 -27.86 -18.97
C GLN A 55 9.98 -28.81 -19.46
N ALA A 56 9.93 -29.10 -20.78
CA ALA A 56 9.02 -30.09 -21.34
C ALA A 56 9.40 -31.54 -20.98
N GLN A 57 10.69 -31.87 -20.91
CA GLN A 57 11.18 -33.15 -20.39
C GLN A 57 10.96 -33.27 -18.87
N LEU A 58 11.06 -32.18 -18.10
CA LEU A 58 10.77 -32.17 -16.66
C LEU A 58 9.28 -32.45 -16.41
N ALA A 59 8.38 -31.87 -17.20
CA ALA A 59 6.95 -32.13 -17.12
C ALA A 59 6.61 -33.60 -17.49
N LYS A 60 7.28 -34.17 -18.49
CA LYS A 60 7.11 -35.57 -18.89
C LYS A 60 7.69 -36.56 -17.86
N ALA A 61 8.83 -36.21 -17.24
CA ALA A 61 9.42 -36.97 -16.15
C ALA A 61 8.59 -36.87 -14.86
N GLN A 62 7.92 -35.76 -14.60
CA GLN A 62 6.98 -35.61 -13.49
C GLN A 62 5.72 -36.48 -13.69
N ASP A 63 5.21 -36.57 -14.91
CA ASP A 63 4.06 -37.43 -15.27
C ASP A 63 4.42 -38.94 -15.23
N GLU A 64 5.64 -39.31 -15.65
CA GLU A 64 6.17 -40.68 -15.52
C GLU A 64 6.50 -41.06 -14.07
N ILE A 65 6.87 -40.10 -13.21
CA ILE A 65 7.05 -40.32 -11.75
C ILE A 65 5.69 -40.49 -11.05
N GLU A 66 4.65 -39.73 -11.44
CA GLU A 66 3.29 -39.91 -10.90
C GLU A 66 2.68 -41.26 -11.34
N GLN A 67 2.88 -41.70 -12.59
CA GLN A 67 2.45 -43.03 -13.05
C GLN A 67 3.27 -44.17 -12.44
N GLY A 68 4.58 -43.96 -12.22
CA GLY A 68 5.46 -44.90 -11.54
C GLY A 68 5.11 -45.08 -10.06
N GLN A 69 4.75 -44.02 -9.34
CA GLN A 69 4.28 -44.09 -7.95
C GLN A 69 2.94 -44.82 -7.82
N PHE A 70 2.06 -44.71 -8.81
CA PHE A 70 0.77 -45.41 -8.83
C PHE A 70 0.90 -46.93 -9.08
N GLU A 71 1.80 -47.37 -9.97
CA GLU A 71 2.11 -48.79 -10.17
C GLU A 71 2.91 -49.38 -9.00
N LEU A 72 3.77 -48.60 -8.34
CA LEU A 72 4.52 -49.07 -7.16
C LEU A 72 3.58 -49.35 -5.98
N VAL A 73 2.56 -48.50 -5.75
CA VAL A 73 1.51 -48.71 -4.73
C VAL A 73 0.60 -49.90 -5.08
N ARG A 74 0.35 -50.16 -6.38
CA ARG A 74 -0.45 -51.32 -6.82
C ARG A 74 0.30 -52.65 -6.67
N VAL A 75 1.61 -52.67 -6.92
CA VAL A 75 2.45 -53.88 -6.86
C VAL A 75 2.86 -54.24 -5.43
N THR A 76 3.10 -53.28 -4.53
CA THR A 76 3.33 -53.58 -3.09
C THR A 76 2.08 -54.16 -2.43
N GLY A 77 0.88 -53.66 -2.76
CA GLY A 77 -0.39 -54.20 -2.25
C GLY A 77 -0.71 -55.64 -2.72
N LEU A 78 -0.29 -56.04 -3.92
CA LEU A 78 -0.49 -57.41 -4.44
C LEU A 78 0.53 -58.42 -3.86
N LEU A 79 1.71 -57.96 -3.43
CA LEU A 79 2.78 -58.81 -2.89
C LEU A 79 2.57 -59.16 -1.41
N GLU A 80 2.02 -58.26 -0.60
CA GLU A 80 1.65 -58.56 0.80
C GLU A 80 0.47 -59.55 0.90
N GLY A 81 -0.50 -59.47 -0.03
CA GLY A 81 -1.59 -60.44 -0.11
C GLY A 81 -1.16 -61.87 -0.50
N GLN A 82 -0.13 -62.00 -1.35
CA GLN A 82 0.40 -63.31 -1.78
C GLN A 82 1.29 -63.98 -0.70
N LEU A 83 1.98 -63.20 0.14
CA LEU A 83 2.81 -63.74 1.23
C LEU A 83 1.96 -64.27 2.40
N GLN A 84 0.82 -63.64 2.72
CA GLN A 84 -0.08 -64.13 3.77
C GLN A 84 -0.88 -65.37 3.35
N ALA A 85 -1.27 -65.48 2.08
CA ALA A 85 -1.93 -66.68 1.56
C ALA A 85 -1.00 -67.90 1.59
N ARG A 86 0.30 -67.72 1.31
CA ARG A 86 1.28 -68.82 1.23
C ARG A 86 1.56 -69.49 2.58
N VAL A 87 1.55 -68.75 3.68
CA VAL A 87 1.77 -69.30 5.05
C VAL A 87 0.57 -70.16 5.51
N GLN A 88 -0.66 -69.81 5.11
CA GLN A 88 -1.86 -70.61 5.46
C GLN A 88 -2.00 -71.89 4.63
N PHE A 89 -1.45 -71.95 3.41
CA PHE A 89 -1.47 -73.15 2.58
C PHE A 89 -0.40 -74.18 2.98
N GLU A 90 0.73 -73.75 3.56
CA GLU A 90 1.80 -74.64 4.04
C GLU A 90 1.39 -75.42 5.32
N GLU A 91 0.53 -74.86 6.16
CA GLU A 91 -0.02 -75.54 7.34
C GLU A 91 -1.05 -76.61 6.98
N ARG A 92 -1.92 -76.33 5.98
CA ARG A 92 -2.95 -77.28 5.49
C ARG A 92 -2.36 -78.43 4.67
N ALA A 93 -1.23 -78.22 3.99
CA ALA A 93 -0.54 -79.26 3.21
C ALA A 93 0.07 -80.38 4.08
N ARG A 94 0.32 -80.14 5.38
CA ARG A 94 0.87 -81.15 6.31
C ARG A 94 -0.15 -82.22 6.76
N GLN A 95 -1.46 -82.00 6.57
CA GLN A 95 -2.52 -82.94 7.00
C GLN A 95 -3.06 -83.84 5.87
N VAL A 96 -2.67 -83.59 4.62
CA VAL A 96 -3.10 -84.36 3.45
C VAL A 96 -2.71 -85.85 3.48
N PRO A 97 -1.51 -86.26 3.98
CA PRO A 97 -1.13 -87.68 4.02
C PRO A 97 -1.97 -88.52 5.00
N VAL A 98 -2.48 -87.89 6.07
CA VAL A 98 -3.24 -88.58 7.13
C VAL A 98 -4.66 -88.90 6.65
N LEU A 99 -5.29 -87.98 5.92
CA LEU A 99 -6.63 -88.18 5.34
C LEU A 99 -6.63 -89.16 4.16
N GLN A 100 -5.55 -89.24 3.38
CA GLN A 100 -5.40 -90.27 2.33
C GLN A 100 -5.26 -91.70 2.90
N SER A 101 -4.60 -91.87 4.06
CA SER A 101 -4.50 -93.18 4.72
C SER A 101 -5.85 -93.71 5.25
N GLN A 102 -6.72 -92.81 5.72
CA GLN A 102 -8.05 -93.15 6.23
C GLN A 102 -9.02 -93.53 5.11
N LEU A 103 -8.92 -92.88 3.94
CA LEU A 103 -9.71 -93.23 2.76
C LEU A 103 -9.31 -94.62 2.21
N SER A 104 -8.02 -94.93 2.15
CA SER A 104 -7.55 -96.25 1.66
C SER A 104 -7.92 -97.42 2.59
N ALA A 105 -8.02 -97.17 3.90
CA ALA A 105 -8.46 -98.18 4.87
C ALA A 105 -9.97 -98.47 4.75
N TYR A 106 -10.77 -97.45 4.44
CA TYR A 106 -12.22 -97.59 4.22
C TYR A 106 -12.55 -98.29 2.89
N GLU A 107 -11.80 -98.03 1.83
CA GLU A 107 -11.99 -98.70 0.53
C GLU A 107 -11.63 -100.19 0.57
N GLN A 108 -10.62 -100.57 1.37
CA GLN A 108 -10.24 -101.98 1.59
C GLN A 108 -11.28 -102.76 2.43
N ALA A 109 -11.94 -102.10 3.39
CA ALA A 109 -13.03 -102.70 4.17
C ALA A 109 -14.25 -103.03 3.27
N MET A 110 -14.65 -102.08 2.41
CA MET A 110 -15.77 -102.25 1.47
C MET A 110 -15.52 -103.31 0.38
N ALA A 111 -14.26 -103.52 -0.01
CA ALA A 111 -13.88 -104.58 -0.95
C ALA A 111 -13.96 -106.00 -0.33
N SER A 112 -13.74 -106.12 0.98
CA SER A 112 -13.83 -107.40 1.70
C SER A 112 -15.29 -107.86 1.90
N GLU A 113 -16.22 -106.95 2.19
CA GLU A 113 -17.66 -107.25 2.31
C GLU A 113 -18.30 -107.64 0.97
N ARG A 114 -17.84 -107.07 -0.16
CA ARG A 114 -18.30 -107.43 -1.50
C ARG A 114 -17.99 -108.89 -1.88
N LYS A 115 -16.90 -109.44 -1.34
CA LYS A 115 -16.45 -110.83 -1.58
C LYS A 115 -17.26 -111.84 -0.76
N SER A 116 -17.73 -111.45 0.43
CA SER A 116 -18.64 -112.24 1.28
C SER A 116 -20.06 -112.34 0.72
N CYS A 117 -20.57 -111.29 0.07
CA CYS A 117 -21.89 -111.30 -0.59
C CYS A 117 -21.95 -112.21 -1.84
N GLN A 118 -20.83 -112.45 -2.54
CA GLN A 118 -20.78 -113.39 -3.67
C GLN A 118 -20.78 -114.86 -3.23
N GLN A 119 -20.30 -115.17 -2.03
CA GLN A 119 -20.29 -116.54 -1.47
C GLN A 119 -21.67 -116.96 -0.91
N TYR A 120 -22.49 -116.01 -0.43
CA TYR A 120 -23.87 -116.27 0.02
C TYR A 120 -24.87 -116.47 -1.13
N ALA A 121 -24.62 -115.89 -2.32
CA ALA A 121 -25.46 -116.09 -3.50
C ALA A 121 -25.39 -117.52 -4.07
N ALA A 122 -24.26 -118.23 -3.86
CA ALA A 122 -24.08 -119.61 -4.31
C ALA A 122 -24.77 -120.66 -3.42
N ALA A 123 -25.05 -120.33 -2.15
CA ALA A 123 -25.73 -121.22 -1.20
C ALA A 123 -27.28 -121.18 -1.31
N LEU A 124 -27.84 -120.19 -2.02
CA LEU A 124 -29.27 -119.88 -2.05
C LEU A 124 -30.06 -120.58 -3.19
N SER A 125 -29.38 -121.26 -4.12
CA SER A 125 -30.03 -122.02 -5.20
C SER A 125 -30.46 -123.44 -4.79
N ALA A 126 -29.97 -123.94 -3.65
CA ALA A 126 -30.20 -125.32 -3.19
C ALA A 126 -31.37 -125.50 -2.20
N GLU A 127 -31.93 -124.42 -1.63
CA GLU A 127 -32.91 -124.47 -0.51
C GLU A 127 -34.34 -124.01 -0.87
N ARG A 128 -34.62 -123.68 -2.14
CA ARG A 128 -35.91 -123.07 -2.55
C ARG A 128 -37.07 -124.04 -2.80
N GLU A 129 -36.91 -125.33 -2.52
CA GLU A 129 -38.01 -126.30 -2.49
C GLU A 129 -38.83 -126.28 -1.16
N ARG A 130 -38.52 -125.39 -0.20
CA ARG A 130 -39.19 -125.40 1.13
C ARG A 130 -39.79 -124.05 1.58
N HIS A 131 -41.02 -123.80 1.12
CA HIS A 131 -42.18 -123.28 1.86
C HIS A 131 -42.22 -121.89 2.59
N ALA A 132 -43.08 -121.01 2.05
CA ALA A 132 -44.20 -120.26 2.68
C ALA A 132 -44.04 -119.30 3.90
N GLY A 133 -42.83 -119.07 4.46
CA GLY A 133 -42.62 -118.12 5.58
C GLY A 133 -42.08 -116.72 5.22
N THR A 134 -41.89 -116.41 3.93
CA THR A 134 -41.00 -115.34 3.45
C THR A 134 -41.66 -113.99 3.10
N SER A 135 -42.99 -113.84 3.20
CA SER A 135 -43.66 -112.57 2.83
C SER A 135 -43.37 -111.43 3.82
N ALA A 136 -43.45 -111.69 5.13
CA ALA A 136 -43.25 -110.67 6.16
C ALA A 136 -41.80 -110.17 6.29
N ARG A 137 -40.80 -111.04 6.01
CA ARG A 137 -39.38 -110.66 6.04
C ARG A 137 -38.96 -109.83 4.83
N LEU A 138 -39.63 -110.01 3.68
CA LEU A 138 -39.37 -109.24 2.46
C LEU A 138 -39.91 -107.81 2.57
N GLN A 139 -41.06 -107.62 3.23
CA GLN A 139 -41.62 -106.30 3.57
C GLN A 139 -40.72 -105.54 4.56
N ALA A 140 -40.27 -106.18 5.64
CA ALA A 140 -39.37 -105.54 6.61
C ALA A 140 -38.01 -105.13 5.99
N LEU A 141 -37.50 -105.91 5.03
CA LEU A 141 -36.27 -105.57 4.29
C LEU A 141 -36.49 -104.41 3.29
N GLN A 142 -37.67 -104.29 2.67
CA GLN A 142 -38.01 -103.16 1.81
C GLN A 142 -38.19 -101.85 2.61
N GLU A 143 -38.88 -101.91 3.75
CA GLU A 143 -39.01 -100.75 4.65
C GLU A 143 -37.66 -100.28 5.18
N ALA A 144 -36.77 -101.21 5.55
CA ALA A 144 -35.41 -100.87 5.97
C ALA A 144 -34.58 -100.25 4.83
N GLN A 145 -34.76 -100.70 3.58
CA GLN A 145 -34.09 -100.14 2.41
C GLN A 145 -34.60 -98.71 2.08
N GLU A 146 -35.91 -98.47 2.17
CA GLU A 146 -36.48 -97.13 1.98
C GLU A 146 -36.03 -96.16 3.07
N GLN A 147 -35.97 -96.59 4.33
CA GLN A 147 -35.44 -95.79 5.43
C GLN A 147 -33.96 -95.44 5.23
N LEU A 148 -33.14 -96.37 4.74
CA LEU A 148 -31.73 -96.12 4.47
C LEU A 148 -31.54 -95.14 3.30
N LEU A 149 -32.35 -95.22 2.24
CA LEU A 149 -32.33 -94.28 1.12
C LEU A 149 -32.78 -92.88 1.54
N GLN A 150 -33.79 -92.77 2.42
CA GLN A 150 -34.21 -91.49 2.99
C GLN A 150 -33.10 -90.87 3.85
N GLN A 151 -32.44 -91.65 4.70
CA GLN A 151 -31.31 -91.17 5.49
C GLN A 151 -30.12 -90.72 4.63
N GLN A 152 -29.83 -91.42 3.53
CA GLN A 152 -28.81 -90.99 2.56
C GLN A 152 -29.19 -89.70 1.84
N ALA A 153 -30.45 -89.52 1.45
CA ALA A 153 -30.93 -88.29 0.81
C ALA A 153 -30.91 -87.10 1.77
N GLU A 154 -31.26 -87.28 3.05
CA GLU A 154 -31.16 -86.26 4.08
C GLU A 154 -29.71 -85.88 4.39
N ALA A 155 -28.80 -86.86 4.46
CA ALA A 155 -27.38 -86.62 4.63
C ALA A 155 -26.78 -85.86 3.43
N GLY A 156 -27.22 -86.17 2.20
CA GLY A 156 -26.84 -85.44 0.99
C GLY A 156 -27.27 -83.97 1.02
N ARG A 157 -28.53 -83.69 1.38
CA ARG A 157 -29.02 -82.31 1.51
C ARG A 157 -28.32 -81.53 2.62
N ARG A 158 -28.00 -82.16 3.75
CA ARG A 158 -27.22 -81.54 4.83
C ARG A 158 -25.80 -81.20 4.36
N ARG A 159 -25.18 -82.08 3.58
CA ARG A 159 -23.86 -81.84 3.01
C ARG A 159 -23.87 -80.66 2.03
N GLU A 160 -24.84 -80.61 1.11
CA GLU A 160 -24.98 -79.48 0.17
C GLU A 160 -25.25 -78.15 0.89
N GLY A 161 -26.07 -78.17 1.96
CA GLY A 161 -26.29 -77.00 2.82
C GLY A 161 -25.00 -76.51 3.48
N LEU A 162 -24.22 -77.41 4.06
CA LEU A 162 -22.93 -77.07 4.69
C LEU A 162 -21.88 -76.61 3.68
N GLU A 163 -21.84 -77.19 2.47
CA GLU A 163 -20.93 -76.73 1.40
C GLU A 163 -21.30 -75.32 0.91
N SER A 164 -22.60 -74.99 0.83
CA SER A 164 -23.10 -73.65 0.49
C SER A 164 -22.76 -72.62 1.58
N GLU A 165 -23.00 -72.95 2.86
CA GLU A 165 -22.64 -72.08 4.00
C GLU A 165 -21.12 -71.86 4.09
N LEU A 166 -20.32 -72.88 3.78
CA LEU A 166 -18.87 -72.76 3.76
C LEU A 166 -18.38 -71.87 2.61
N ALA A 167 -19.03 -71.91 1.45
CA ALA A 167 -18.72 -71.02 0.32
C ALA A 167 -19.10 -69.55 0.62
N THR A 168 -20.26 -69.30 1.25
CA THR A 168 -20.66 -67.94 1.63
C THR A 168 -19.75 -67.35 2.71
N MET A 169 -19.35 -68.16 3.70
CA MET A 169 -18.37 -67.73 4.70
C MET A 169 -16.98 -67.46 4.11
N GLN A 170 -16.53 -68.25 3.13
CA GLN A 170 -15.26 -67.99 2.44
C GLN A 170 -15.28 -66.68 1.64
N GLN A 171 -16.40 -66.37 1.00
CA GLN A 171 -16.58 -65.11 0.27
C GLN A 171 -16.59 -63.90 1.22
N ALA A 172 -17.34 -63.98 2.33
CA ALA A 172 -17.38 -62.91 3.33
C ALA A 172 -16.00 -62.64 3.95
N LEU A 173 -15.20 -63.69 4.17
CA LEU A 173 -13.83 -63.56 4.68
C LEU A 173 -12.90 -62.86 3.68
N SER A 174 -13.05 -63.13 2.38
CA SER A 174 -12.31 -62.45 1.31
C SER A 174 -12.66 -60.96 1.25
N ASP A 175 -13.93 -60.62 1.35
CA ASP A 175 -14.41 -59.22 1.27
C ASP A 175 -13.97 -58.40 2.51
N ALA A 176 -13.95 -59.03 3.69
CA ALA A 176 -13.40 -58.43 4.90
C ALA A 176 -11.89 -58.18 4.79
N GLY A 177 -11.14 -59.12 4.21
CA GLY A 177 -9.70 -58.97 3.94
C GLY A 177 -9.39 -57.82 2.99
N ALA A 178 -10.17 -57.66 1.92
CA ALA A 178 -10.03 -56.54 0.97
C ALA A 178 -10.32 -55.18 1.64
N SER A 179 -11.32 -55.12 2.52
CA SER A 179 -11.68 -53.90 3.25
C SER A 179 -10.60 -53.47 4.25
N GLN A 180 -9.96 -54.43 4.91
CA GLN A 180 -8.85 -54.17 5.83
C GLN A 180 -7.62 -53.62 5.09
N ALA A 181 -7.26 -54.19 3.94
CA ALA A 181 -6.15 -53.72 3.11
C ALA A 181 -6.37 -52.28 2.61
N ALA A 182 -7.61 -51.93 2.23
CA ALA A 182 -7.96 -50.58 1.81
C ALA A 182 -7.83 -49.54 2.95
N LEU A 183 -8.16 -49.93 4.19
CA LEU A 183 -8.03 -49.06 5.36
C LEU A 183 -6.56 -48.86 5.77
N GLN A 184 -5.70 -49.88 5.62
CA GLN A 184 -4.25 -49.75 5.87
C GLN A 184 -3.57 -48.78 4.90
N GLY A 185 -3.82 -48.89 3.60
CA GLY A 185 -3.25 -47.94 2.62
C GLY A 185 -3.71 -46.49 2.85
N ARG A 186 -4.94 -46.31 3.37
CA ARG A 186 -5.47 -44.99 3.73
C ARG A 186 -4.85 -44.42 5.02
N LEU A 187 -4.40 -45.28 5.95
CA LEU A 187 -3.67 -44.87 7.15
C LEU A 187 -2.24 -44.44 6.82
N GLU A 188 -1.57 -45.16 5.91
CA GLU A 188 -0.21 -44.84 5.47
C GLU A 188 -0.15 -43.48 4.74
N SER A 189 -1.10 -43.20 3.85
CA SER A 189 -1.19 -41.88 3.19
C SER A 189 -1.48 -40.73 4.16
N LEU A 190 -2.21 -40.96 5.26
CA LEU A 190 -2.47 -39.95 6.29
C LEU A 190 -1.22 -39.63 7.15
N LEU A 191 -0.25 -40.54 7.23
CA LEU A 191 1.00 -40.35 7.98
C LEU A 191 1.98 -39.41 7.27
N GLU A 192 1.81 -39.14 5.96
CA GLU A 192 2.66 -38.22 5.19
C GLU A 192 2.23 -36.74 5.31
N VAL A 193 0.94 -36.51 5.59
CA VAL A 193 0.34 -35.16 5.71
C VAL A 193 1.05 -34.26 6.77
N PRO A 194 1.44 -34.75 7.95
CA PRO A 194 2.15 -33.94 8.94
C PRO A 194 3.53 -33.45 8.48
N ALA A 195 4.24 -34.25 7.69
CA ALA A 195 5.56 -33.88 7.15
C ALA A 195 5.42 -32.77 6.09
N GLN A 196 4.41 -32.90 5.22
CA GLN A 196 4.07 -31.87 4.23
C GLN A 196 3.61 -30.57 4.90
N LEU A 197 2.79 -30.65 5.94
CA LEU A 197 2.33 -29.48 6.70
C LEU A 197 3.51 -28.77 7.39
N LYS A 198 4.46 -29.52 7.96
CA LYS A 198 5.66 -28.96 8.59
C LYS A 198 6.56 -28.23 7.58
N ALA A 199 6.73 -28.79 6.38
CA ALA A 199 7.47 -28.14 5.29
C ALA A 199 6.76 -26.88 4.77
N ALA A 200 5.43 -26.89 4.69
CA ALA A 200 4.65 -25.72 4.30
C ALA A 200 4.72 -24.59 5.34
N VAL A 201 4.73 -24.94 6.63
CA VAL A 201 4.90 -23.96 7.72
C VAL A 201 6.30 -23.34 7.69
N SER A 202 7.37 -24.14 7.51
CA SER A 202 8.72 -23.57 7.40
C SER A 202 8.87 -22.65 6.19
N ALA A 203 8.31 -23.03 5.03
CA ALA A 203 8.34 -22.19 3.85
C ALA A 203 7.58 -20.86 4.06
N ARG A 204 6.47 -20.87 4.81
CA ARG A 204 5.75 -19.66 5.18
C ARG A 204 6.58 -18.75 6.10
N ASP A 205 7.28 -19.33 7.07
CA ASP A 205 8.12 -18.57 8.01
C ASP A 205 9.33 -17.94 7.30
N ASP A 206 9.93 -18.64 6.34
CA ASP A 206 10.98 -18.13 5.46
C ASP A 206 10.45 -16.97 4.58
N LEU A 207 9.24 -17.10 4.05
CA LEU A 207 8.61 -16.03 3.27
C LEU A 207 8.31 -14.79 4.14
N ALA A 208 7.89 -15.00 5.39
CA ALA A 208 7.60 -13.92 6.34
C ALA A 208 8.88 -13.15 6.72
N THR A 209 10.00 -13.85 6.90
CA THR A 209 11.31 -13.22 7.15
C THR A 209 11.80 -12.44 5.93
N GLN A 210 11.66 -12.96 4.71
CA GLN A 210 11.96 -12.22 3.47
C GLN A 210 11.09 -10.96 3.31
N GLN A 211 9.81 -11.02 3.68
CA GLN A 211 8.95 -9.82 3.65
C GLN A 211 9.37 -8.78 4.70
N ALA A 212 9.86 -9.21 5.86
CA ALA A 212 10.36 -8.30 6.89
C ALA A 212 11.63 -7.57 6.44
N THR A 213 12.59 -8.28 5.82
CA THR A 213 13.82 -7.67 5.29
C THR A 213 13.52 -6.69 4.17
N LEU A 214 12.66 -7.05 3.21
CA LEU A 214 12.25 -6.16 2.13
C LEU A 214 11.53 -4.90 2.63
N ARG A 215 10.72 -5.01 3.70
CA ARG A 215 10.09 -3.83 4.33
C ARG A 215 11.12 -2.91 4.97
N GLU A 216 12.15 -3.47 5.60
CA GLU A 216 13.23 -2.69 6.20
C GLU A 216 14.06 -1.97 5.14
N GLU A 217 14.42 -2.65 4.05
CA GLU A 217 15.11 -2.07 2.90
C GLU A 217 14.28 -0.94 2.26
N LEU A 218 12.98 -1.16 2.06
CA LEU A 218 12.06 -0.13 1.56
C LEU A 218 11.99 1.07 2.52
N GLY A 219 11.97 0.82 3.83
CA GLY A 219 12.01 1.87 4.86
C GLY A 219 13.28 2.72 4.76
N ARG A 220 14.45 2.08 4.64
CA ARG A 220 15.74 2.77 4.45
C ARG A 220 15.76 3.57 3.16
N ALA A 221 15.31 3.00 2.04
CA ALA A 221 15.25 3.69 0.75
C ALA A 221 14.34 4.92 0.78
N LYS A 222 13.16 4.82 1.43
CA LYS A 222 12.25 5.96 1.62
C LYS A 222 12.86 7.06 2.49
N ALA A 223 13.56 6.69 3.56
CA ALA A 223 14.26 7.66 4.41
C ALA A 223 15.37 8.39 3.65
N MET A 224 16.17 7.67 2.84
CA MET A 224 17.19 8.27 1.98
C MET A 224 16.58 9.21 0.94
N LEU A 225 15.46 8.84 0.32
CA LEU A 225 14.74 9.69 -0.63
C LEU A 225 14.22 10.97 0.02
N ALA A 226 13.63 10.86 1.22
CA ALA A 226 13.14 12.01 1.97
C ALA A 226 14.29 12.96 2.33
N SER A 227 15.42 12.43 2.81
CA SER A 227 16.63 13.22 3.09
C SER A 227 17.13 13.94 1.83
N ALA A 228 17.25 13.22 0.70
CA ALA A 228 17.70 13.81 -0.55
C ALA A 228 16.74 14.89 -1.09
N GLN A 229 15.43 14.73 -0.87
CA GLN A 229 14.44 15.76 -1.21
C GLN A 229 14.59 17.01 -0.34
N THR A 230 14.81 16.86 0.97
CA THR A 230 15.08 17.98 1.86
C THR A 230 16.39 18.70 1.49
N ASP A 231 17.44 17.95 1.17
CA ASP A 231 18.72 18.51 0.72
C ASP A 231 18.56 19.28 -0.59
N SER A 232 17.81 18.72 -1.56
CA SER A 232 17.51 19.37 -2.84
C SER A 232 16.70 20.66 -2.66
N GLN A 233 15.71 20.66 -1.76
CA GLN A 233 14.94 21.87 -1.42
C GLN A 233 15.85 22.93 -0.77
N GLY A 234 16.70 22.53 0.18
CA GLY A 234 17.66 23.45 0.82
C GLY A 234 18.68 24.02 -0.17
N LEU A 235 19.14 23.23 -1.14
CA LEU A 235 20.00 23.71 -2.23
C LEU A 235 19.27 24.68 -3.15
N ALA A 236 18.00 24.41 -3.51
CA ALA A 236 17.19 25.29 -4.34
C ALA A 236 16.95 26.65 -3.66
N GLU A 237 16.65 26.66 -2.35
CA GLU A 237 16.50 27.89 -1.58
C GLU A 237 17.79 28.70 -1.50
N ARG A 238 18.94 28.04 -1.26
CA ARG A 238 20.25 28.71 -1.29
C ARG A 238 20.57 29.30 -2.66
N LEU A 239 20.23 28.60 -3.73
CA LEU A 239 20.47 29.06 -5.10
C LEU A 239 19.60 30.26 -5.44
N ALA A 240 18.32 30.24 -5.04
CA ALA A 240 17.41 31.39 -5.17
C ALA A 240 17.90 32.61 -4.38
N LEU A 241 18.40 32.41 -3.15
CA LEU A 241 18.98 33.49 -2.34
C LEU A 241 20.22 34.08 -3.02
N MET A 242 21.12 33.23 -3.52
CA MET A 242 22.34 33.67 -4.22
C MET A 242 22.02 34.42 -5.53
N GLN A 243 20.99 34.00 -6.26
CA GLN A 243 20.50 34.71 -7.45
C GLN A 243 19.93 36.09 -7.07
N ALA A 244 19.09 36.17 -6.04
CA ALA A 244 18.55 37.45 -5.57
C ALA A 244 19.65 38.41 -5.10
N GLN A 245 20.67 37.90 -4.40
CA GLN A 245 21.84 38.69 -4.01
C GLN A 245 22.64 39.18 -5.22
N ARG A 246 22.84 38.32 -6.23
CA ARG A 246 23.52 38.69 -7.47
C ARG A 246 22.76 39.77 -8.24
N ASP A 247 21.45 39.66 -8.35
CA ASP A 247 20.61 40.62 -9.06
C ASP A 247 20.58 41.98 -8.33
N SER A 248 20.48 41.96 -7.00
CA SER A 248 20.61 43.17 -6.18
C SER A 248 21.98 43.83 -6.35
N ALA A 249 23.06 43.06 -6.32
CA ALA A 249 24.41 43.56 -6.55
C ALA A 249 24.59 44.12 -7.96
N ALA A 250 23.98 43.50 -8.98
CA ALA A 250 24.01 43.99 -10.36
C ALA A 250 23.28 45.34 -10.49
N LEU A 251 22.12 45.49 -9.86
CA LEU A 251 21.37 46.75 -9.83
C LEU A 251 22.15 47.85 -9.10
N ALA A 252 22.74 47.54 -7.95
CA ALA A 252 23.57 48.49 -7.20
C ALA A 252 24.79 48.94 -8.03
N ARG A 253 25.45 48.01 -8.73
CA ARG A 253 26.55 48.32 -9.63
C ARG A 253 26.12 49.25 -10.76
N HIS A 254 24.98 48.99 -11.40
CA HIS A 254 24.46 49.86 -12.46
C HIS A 254 24.08 51.25 -11.96
N ALA A 255 23.51 51.37 -10.76
CA ALA A 255 23.24 52.67 -10.15
C ALA A 255 24.53 53.45 -9.89
N LEU A 256 25.54 52.81 -9.30
CA LEU A 256 26.86 53.40 -9.07
C LEU A 256 27.56 53.80 -10.37
N GLU A 257 27.48 52.98 -11.43
CA GLU A 257 28.04 53.31 -12.75
C GLU A 257 27.37 54.55 -13.37
N SER A 258 26.04 54.67 -13.23
CA SER A 258 25.28 55.83 -13.69
C SER A 258 25.64 57.10 -12.90
N GLU A 259 25.78 57.00 -11.58
CA GLU A 259 26.16 58.12 -10.73
C GLU A 259 27.59 58.59 -11.03
N LEU A 260 28.52 57.65 -11.21
CA LEU A 260 29.92 57.95 -11.56
C LEU A 260 30.02 58.61 -12.94
N ALA A 261 29.21 58.17 -13.92
CA ALA A 261 29.12 58.82 -15.23
C ALA A 261 28.60 60.26 -15.11
N ALA A 262 27.52 60.49 -14.35
CA ALA A 262 26.97 61.83 -14.12
C ALA A 262 27.99 62.74 -13.42
N LEU A 263 28.67 62.23 -12.38
CA LEU A 263 29.68 62.98 -11.63
C LEU A 263 30.88 63.38 -12.51
N LYS A 264 31.32 62.47 -13.40
CA LYS A 264 32.38 62.77 -14.39
C LYS A 264 31.96 63.87 -15.35
N THR A 265 30.76 63.79 -15.92
CA THR A 265 30.24 64.83 -16.83
C THR A 265 30.12 66.18 -16.13
N GLN A 266 29.65 66.21 -14.88
CA GLN A 266 29.57 67.43 -14.09
C GLN A 266 30.97 68.02 -13.82
N LEU A 267 31.93 67.17 -13.46
CA LEU A 267 33.30 67.61 -13.18
C LEU A 267 34.02 68.14 -14.43
N ASP A 268 33.78 67.54 -15.60
CA ASP A 268 34.31 68.03 -16.87
C ASP A 268 33.65 69.37 -17.27
N ALA A 269 32.35 69.52 -17.07
CA ALA A 269 31.64 70.78 -17.28
C ALA A 269 32.12 71.89 -16.33
N ASP A 270 32.36 71.58 -15.06
CA ASP A 270 32.90 72.50 -14.06
C ASP A 270 34.34 72.92 -14.42
N ARG A 271 35.17 71.98 -14.90
CA ARG A 271 36.53 72.28 -15.40
C ARG A 271 36.51 73.17 -16.63
N GLU A 272 35.62 72.90 -17.58
CA GLU A 272 35.49 73.72 -18.80
C GLU A 272 34.98 75.13 -18.45
N SER A 273 33.99 75.23 -17.55
CA SER A 273 33.45 76.49 -17.04
C SER A 273 34.54 77.28 -16.29
N ALA A 274 35.29 76.64 -15.38
CA ALA A 274 36.40 77.26 -14.66
C ALA A 274 37.52 77.72 -15.62
N GLY A 275 37.83 76.92 -16.64
CA GLY A 275 38.78 77.29 -17.70
C GLY A 275 38.32 78.51 -18.48
N LYS A 276 37.04 78.56 -18.89
CA LYS A 276 36.43 79.73 -19.55
C LYS A 276 36.42 80.95 -18.63
N GLN A 277 36.13 80.80 -17.34
CA GLN A 277 36.18 81.89 -16.36
C GLN A 277 37.59 82.43 -16.16
N LEU A 278 38.61 81.56 -16.08
CA LEU A 278 40.01 81.98 -15.98
C LEU A 278 40.48 82.71 -17.25
N ALA A 279 40.10 82.20 -18.43
CA ALA A 279 40.38 82.88 -19.69
C ALA A 279 39.70 84.25 -19.76
N LEU A 280 38.42 84.33 -19.36
CA LEU A 280 37.67 85.59 -19.28
C LEU A 280 38.27 86.53 -18.25
N LEU A 281 38.77 86.06 -17.11
CA LEU A 281 39.46 86.91 -16.12
C LEU A 281 40.83 87.39 -16.62
N ALA A 282 41.56 86.58 -17.38
CA ALA A 282 42.81 86.98 -18.01
C ALA A 282 42.55 88.03 -19.10
N GLU A 283 41.58 87.78 -19.98
CA GLU A 283 41.14 88.71 -21.02
C GLU A 283 40.54 89.97 -20.40
N ALA A 284 39.74 89.87 -19.34
CA ALA A 284 39.20 91.01 -18.60
C ALA A 284 40.27 91.77 -17.84
N ARG A 285 41.36 91.14 -17.39
CA ARG A 285 42.52 91.82 -16.79
C ARG A 285 43.32 92.57 -17.85
N GLU A 286 43.54 91.97 -19.01
CA GLU A 286 44.21 92.60 -20.15
C GLU A 286 43.35 93.74 -20.70
N ALA A 287 42.08 93.46 -20.97
CA ALA A 287 41.08 94.44 -21.38
C ALA A 287 40.81 95.48 -20.30
N MET A 288 40.84 95.19 -18.99
CA MET A 288 40.81 96.22 -17.94
C MET A 288 42.11 96.98 -17.89
N SER A 289 43.27 96.45 -18.28
CA SER A 289 44.49 97.25 -18.36
C SER A 289 44.38 98.24 -19.52
N THR A 290 43.94 97.75 -20.69
CA THR A 290 43.68 98.55 -21.90
C THR A 290 42.46 99.46 -21.77
N GLN A 291 41.43 99.07 -21.02
CA GLN A 291 40.29 99.89 -20.63
C GLN A 291 40.63 100.73 -19.43
N PHE A 292 41.59 100.48 -18.55
CA PHE A 292 41.99 101.48 -17.57
C PHE A 292 42.71 102.62 -18.29
N GLU A 293 43.47 102.31 -19.35
CA GLU A 293 43.95 103.27 -20.35
C GLU A 293 42.80 103.96 -21.11
N ASN A 294 41.82 103.22 -21.65
CA ASN A 294 40.73 103.77 -22.47
C ASN A 294 39.48 104.24 -21.70
N LEU A 295 39.27 103.90 -20.44
CA LEU A 295 38.16 104.30 -19.55
C LEU A 295 38.60 105.48 -18.69
N ALA A 296 39.91 105.67 -18.48
CA ALA A 296 40.45 107.02 -18.31
C ALA A 296 40.10 107.92 -19.51
N GLN A 297 39.96 107.34 -20.72
CA GLN A 297 39.53 108.03 -21.95
C GLN A 297 37.99 108.06 -22.18
N GLN A 298 37.20 107.10 -21.65
CA GLN A 298 35.78 106.88 -21.98
C GLN A 298 34.79 106.91 -20.78
N ILE A 299 35.22 107.00 -19.51
CA ILE A 299 34.35 107.59 -18.44
C ILE A 299 34.02 109.06 -18.76
N PHE A 300 34.69 109.62 -19.77
CA PHE A 300 34.36 110.85 -20.48
C PHE A 300 33.15 110.74 -21.43
N GLU A 301 32.86 109.56 -21.99
CA GLU A 301 31.84 109.37 -23.01
C GLU A 301 30.84 108.33 -22.54
N ALA A 302 29.91 108.83 -21.73
CA ALA A 302 28.51 108.48 -21.81
C ALA A 302 28.22 106.98 -22.03
N LYS A 303 27.82 106.27 -20.97
CA LYS A 303 26.40 106.21 -20.59
C LYS A 303 25.52 105.79 -21.76
N SER A 304 24.53 104.98 -21.42
CA SER A 304 23.33 104.69 -22.22
C SER A 304 23.49 103.34 -22.91
N GLN A 305 22.98 102.28 -22.27
CA GLN A 305 21.63 101.82 -22.57
C GLN A 305 21.52 101.49 -24.05
N ARG A 306 21.21 100.27 -24.44
CA ARG A 306 20.18 99.43 -23.83
C ARG A 306 20.10 98.22 -24.74
N PHE A 307 19.74 97.09 -24.13
CA PHE A 307 18.63 96.25 -24.58
C PHE A 307 18.60 95.85 -26.07
N ALA A 308 18.36 94.61 -26.43
CA ALA A 308 17.69 93.57 -25.69
C ALA A 308 17.86 92.31 -26.50
N GLU A 309 17.75 91.21 -25.78
CA GLU A 309 16.88 90.09 -26.13
C GLU A 309 17.06 89.49 -27.53
N GLN A 310 17.76 88.37 -27.59
CA GLN A 310 17.27 87.06 -27.12
C GLN A 310 16.50 86.37 -28.22
N ASN A 311 17.07 85.23 -28.62
CA ASN A 311 16.39 84.12 -29.23
C ASN A 311 15.67 84.51 -30.55
N GLN A 312 15.21 83.61 -31.38
CA GLN A 312 14.85 82.24 -31.17
C GLN A 312 14.81 81.63 -32.56
N GLN A 313 15.25 80.39 -32.64
CA GLN A 313 14.55 79.28 -33.30
C GLN A 313 15.57 78.35 -33.94
N ASN A 314 15.58 77.11 -33.47
CA ASN A 314 15.36 75.94 -34.31
C ASN A 314 15.27 74.69 -33.42
N LEU A 315 14.05 74.40 -32.96
CA LEU A 315 13.62 73.11 -32.45
C LEU A 315 12.55 72.59 -33.40
N ASP A 316 12.94 71.93 -34.48
CA ASP A 316 11.97 71.21 -35.34
C ASP A 316 12.52 69.94 -36.00
N THR A 317 13.72 69.48 -35.63
CA THR A 317 14.39 68.37 -36.35
C THR A 317 14.76 67.16 -35.48
N LEU A 318 14.06 66.96 -34.35
CA LEU A 318 14.37 65.89 -33.39
C LEU A 318 13.26 64.85 -33.17
N LEU A 319 12.19 64.83 -33.97
CA LEU A 319 11.05 63.93 -33.74
C LEU A 319 10.69 63.04 -34.94
N GLY A 320 11.71 62.54 -35.65
CA GLY A 320 11.56 61.52 -36.70
C GLY A 320 11.60 60.06 -36.20
N PRO A 321 12.57 59.61 -35.39
CA PRO A 321 12.83 58.17 -35.24
C PRO A 321 12.46 57.58 -33.87
N LEU A 322 11.35 58.00 -33.25
CA LEU A 322 10.80 57.37 -32.02
C LEU A 322 9.73 56.30 -32.32
N LYS A 323 9.13 56.34 -33.52
CA LYS A 323 7.96 55.52 -33.86
C LYS A 323 8.31 54.06 -34.22
N THR A 324 9.54 53.80 -34.65
CA THR A 324 9.95 52.48 -35.20
C THR A 324 10.52 51.54 -34.13
N GLN A 325 10.89 52.03 -32.95
CA GLN A 325 11.51 51.21 -31.88
C GLN A 325 10.51 50.62 -30.87
N ILE A 326 9.25 51.04 -30.89
CA ILE A 326 8.24 50.59 -29.92
C ILE A 326 7.54 49.28 -30.34
N ASP A 327 7.43 49.00 -31.65
CA ASP A 327 6.69 47.83 -32.15
C ASP A 327 7.47 46.49 -32.01
N GLY A 328 8.81 46.53 -31.97
CA GLY A 328 9.66 45.34 -31.78
C GLY A 328 9.80 44.87 -30.33
N PHE A 329 9.54 45.74 -29.36
CA PHE A 329 9.64 45.43 -27.92
C PHE A 329 8.42 44.66 -27.41
N LYS A 330 7.24 44.90 -28.01
CA LYS A 330 5.96 44.32 -27.59
C LYS A 330 5.86 42.80 -27.81
N ALA A 331 6.48 42.28 -28.88
CA ALA A 331 6.38 40.87 -29.26
C ALA A 331 7.29 39.92 -28.44
N LYS A 332 8.30 40.43 -27.74
CA LYS A 332 9.26 39.61 -26.97
C LYS A 332 8.85 39.39 -25.51
N VAL A 333 7.88 40.17 -25.01
CA VAL A 333 7.43 40.15 -23.61
C VAL A 333 6.29 39.13 -23.38
N GLU A 334 5.47 38.85 -24.39
CA GLU A 334 4.31 37.94 -24.27
C GLU A 334 4.68 36.44 -24.22
N GLN A 335 5.88 36.04 -24.66
CA GLN A 335 6.24 34.62 -24.83
C GLN A 335 6.85 33.96 -23.57
N VAL A 336 7.19 34.71 -22.52
CA VAL A 336 7.85 34.20 -21.29
C VAL A 336 6.88 33.84 -20.16
N TYR A 337 5.57 34.12 -20.32
CA TYR A 337 4.61 34.08 -19.21
C TYR A 337 3.79 32.78 -19.03
N VAL A 338 4.00 31.72 -19.82
CA VAL A 338 3.02 30.61 -19.93
C VAL A 338 3.32 29.35 -19.10
N GLU A 339 4.56 29.05 -18.68
CA GLU A 339 4.88 27.74 -18.03
C GLU A 339 5.12 27.76 -16.50
N GLU A 340 5.16 28.92 -15.85
CA GLU A 340 5.32 29.07 -14.37
C GLU A 340 3.97 29.25 -13.61
N GLY A 341 2.87 28.78 -14.19
CA GLY A 341 1.53 29.33 -13.95
C GLY A 341 0.85 29.06 -12.60
N LYS A 342 1.04 27.94 -11.88
CA LYS A 342 0.11 27.58 -10.78
C LYS A 342 0.36 28.28 -9.43
N GLY A 343 1.56 28.16 -8.86
CA GLY A 343 1.89 28.85 -7.59
C GLY A 343 2.01 30.37 -7.77
N ARG A 344 2.46 30.80 -8.96
CA ARG A 344 2.57 32.22 -9.33
C ARG A 344 1.22 32.82 -9.68
N SER A 345 0.25 32.07 -10.21
CA SER A 345 -1.14 32.55 -10.39
C SER A 345 -1.86 32.74 -9.06
N GLU A 346 -1.71 31.82 -8.09
CA GLU A 346 -2.27 32.03 -6.75
C GLU A 346 -1.64 33.25 -6.05
N LEU A 347 -0.30 33.37 -6.08
CA LEU A 347 0.38 34.54 -5.52
C LEU A 347 0.06 35.82 -6.28
N LYS A 348 0.01 35.80 -7.62
CA LYS A 348 -0.35 36.93 -8.47
C LYS A 348 -1.79 37.37 -8.22
N SER A 349 -2.74 36.43 -8.19
CA SER A 349 -4.15 36.71 -7.85
C SER A 349 -4.27 37.32 -6.46
N GLN A 350 -3.49 36.85 -5.48
CA GLN A 350 -3.46 37.42 -4.13
C GLN A 350 -2.80 38.81 -4.09
N VAL A 351 -1.73 39.04 -4.86
CA VAL A 351 -1.08 40.35 -4.99
C VAL A 351 -1.98 41.34 -5.73
N GLU A 352 -2.70 40.90 -6.75
CA GLU A 352 -3.69 41.69 -7.48
C GLU A 352 -4.89 42.03 -6.58
N MET A 353 -5.36 41.08 -5.77
CA MET A 353 -6.36 41.33 -4.74
C MET A 353 -5.87 42.35 -3.72
N LEU A 354 -4.65 42.21 -3.21
CA LEU A 354 -4.03 43.18 -2.29
C LEU A 354 -3.90 44.58 -2.90
N ALA A 355 -3.42 44.67 -4.14
CA ALA A 355 -3.26 45.94 -4.84
C ALA A 355 -4.62 46.61 -5.09
N SER A 356 -5.64 45.82 -5.47
CA SER A 356 -7.02 46.28 -5.63
C SER A 356 -7.59 46.77 -4.30
N LEU A 357 -7.44 45.99 -3.24
CA LEU A 357 -7.94 46.33 -1.90
C LEU A 357 -7.28 47.59 -1.36
N ASN A 358 -5.95 47.69 -1.42
CA ASN A 358 -5.22 48.88 -1.01
C ASN A 358 -5.66 50.13 -1.80
N LYS A 359 -5.95 49.98 -3.10
CA LYS A 359 -6.43 51.07 -3.93
C LYS A 359 -7.84 51.51 -3.51
N THR A 360 -8.75 50.56 -3.28
CA THR A 360 -10.12 50.82 -2.82
C THR A 360 -10.11 51.46 -1.44
N LEU A 361 -9.43 50.86 -0.46
CA LEU A 361 -9.31 51.37 0.90
C LEU A 361 -8.67 52.77 0.94
N SER A 362 -7.64 53.02 0.12
CA SER A 362 -7.02 54.36 0.04
C SER A 362 -7.94 55.41 -0.59
N GLN A 363 -8.86 55.00 -1.47
CA GLN A 363 -9.85 55.90 -2.05
C GLN A 363 -11.00 56.15 -1.07
N GLU A 364 -11.48 55.11 -0.39
CA GLU A 364 -12.50 55.19 0.64
C GLU A 364 -12.03 56.00 1.84
N ALA A 365 -10.79 55.83 2.30
CA ALA A 365 -10.20 56.64 3.36
C ALA A 365 -10.19 58.13 3.01
N ARG A 366 -9.88 58.48 1.75
CA ARG A 366 -9.92 59.87 1.28
C ARG A 366 -11.35 60.42 1.25
N ASN A 367 -12.32 59.63 0.81
CA ASN A 367 -13.73 60.01 0.80
C ASN A 367 -14.28 60.15 2.24
N LEU A 368 -13.95 59.20 3.12
CA LEU A 368 -14.33 59.17 4.53
C LEU A 368 -13.74 60.35 5.29
N SER A 369 -12.45 60.64 5.10
CA SER A 369 -11.82 61.78 5.78
C SER A 369 -12.46 63.11 5.40
N ARG A 370 -13.06 63.21 4.20
CA ARG A 370 -13.83 64.39 3.78
C ARG A 370 -15.25 64.37 4.35
N ALA A 371 -15.90 63.21 4.38
CA ALA A 371 -17.30 63.05 4.81
C ALA A 371 -17.51 63.03 6.33
N LEU A 372 -16.55 62.51 7.10
CA LEU A 372 -16.62 62.33 8.56
C LEU A 372 -15.58 63.17 9.31
N LYS A 373 -15.27 64.36 8.79
CA LYS A 373 -14.30 65.28 9.38
C LYS A 373 -14.83 65.76 10.74
N GLY A 374 -14.32 65.15 11.83
CA GLY A 374 -14.66 65.52 13.21
C GLY A 374 -15.56 64.54 13.98
N ASP A 375 -16.02 63.43 13.37
CA ASP A 375 -16.76 62.38 14.08
C ASP A 375 -15.84 61.18 14.41
N ASN A 376 -15.21 61.23 15.59
CA ASN A 376 -14.29 60.20 16.05
C ASN A 376 -14.96 58.82 16.20
N LYS A 377 -16.25 58.76 16.50
CA LYS A 377 -16.98 57.49 16.69
C LYS A 377 -17.24 56.82 15.34
N ALA A 378 -17.68 57.60 14.36
CA ALA A 378 -17.90 57.08 13.01
C ALA A 378 -16.58 56.63 12.33
N GLN A 379 -15.46 57.30 12.62
CA GLN A 379 -14.13 56.86 12.17
C GLN A 379 -13.70 55.52 12.82
N GLY A 380 -13.94 55.35 14.13
CA GLY A 380 -13.68 54.09 14.82
C GLY A 380 -14.46 52.92 14.21
N ASN A 381 -15.78 53.08 14.04
CA ASN A 381 -16.65 52.07 13.44
C ASN A 381 -16.22 51.70 12.00
N TRP A 382 -15.71 52.67 11.23
CA TRP A 382 -15.19 52.41 9.88
C TRP A 382 -13.90 51.58 9.92
N GLY A 383 -13.02 51.84 10.88
CA GLY A 383 -11.81 51.02 11.09
C GLY A 383 -12.15 49.57 11.44
N GLU A 384 -13.16 49.36 12.30
CA GLU A 384 -13.68 48.03 12.64
C GLU A 384 -14.31 47.32 11.43
N LEU A 385 -15.10 48.05 10.64
CA LEU A 385 -15.73 47.50 9.43
C LEU A 385 -14.69 47.06 8.39
N ILE A 386 -13.63 47.85 8.17
CA ILE A 386 -12.54 47.47 7.28
C ILE A 386 -11.79 46.25 7.81
N LEU A 387 -11.53 46.20 9.11
CA LEU A 387 -10.84 45.07 9.72
C LEU A 387 -11.64 43.78 9.49
N LYS A 388 -12.96 43.83 9.71
CA LYS A 388 -13.87 42.72 9.43
C LYS A 388 -13.84 42.30 7.97
N ASP A 389 -14.08 43.25 7.05
CA ASP A 389 -14.14 42.98 5.61
C ASP A 389 -12.81 42.39 5.11
N LEU A 390 -11.69 42.92 5.58
CA LEU A 390 -10.37 42.35 5.29
C LEU A 390 -10.31 40.89 5.74
N LEU A 391 -10.59 40.58 7.02
CA LEU A 391 -10.53 39.22 7.56
C LEU A 391 -11.43 38.24 6.81
N GLU A 392 -12.65 38.63 6.47
CA GLU A 392 -13.60 37.82 5.69
C GLU A 392 -13.07 37.53 4.29
N GLN A 393 -12.49 38.53 3.61
CA GLN A 393 -11.85 38.35 2.30
C GLN A 393 -10.62 37.42 2.37
N LEU A 394 -10.01 37.26 3.55
CA LEU A 394 -8.87 36.33 3.75
C LEU A 394 -9.33 34.90 3.97
N GLY A 395 -10.65 34.66 3.89
CA GLY A 395 -11.28 33.36 4.06
C GLY A 395 -11.48 32.96 5.51
N LEU A 396 -11.42 33.90 6.45
CA LEU A 396 -11.82 33.66 7.83
C LEU A 396 -13.33 33.88 7.98
N SER A 397 -13.99 33.07 8.80
CA SER A 397 -15.43 33.16 9.06
C SER A 397 -15.69 33.78 10.44
N ALA A 398 -16.55 34.79 10.48
CA ALA A 398 -17.01 35.39 11.72
C ALA A 398 -17.72 34.34 12.59
N GLY A 399 -17.42 34.34 13.89
CA GLY A 399 -17.98 33.40 14.87
C GLY A 399 -17.29 32.02 14.91
N VAL A 400 -16.32 31.75 14.03
CA VAL A 400 -15.52 30.52 14.02
C VAL A 400 -14.05 30.83 14.23
N GLU A 401 -13.41 31.47 13.25
CA GLU A 401 -11.99 31.83 13.34
C GLU A 401 -11.76 33.20 13.97
N PHE A 402 -12.71 34.15 13.83
CA PHE A 402 -12.61 35.44 14.52
C PHE A 402 -13.93 35.85 15.17
N PHE A 403 -13.84 36.62 16.25
CA PHE A 403 -14.98 37.11 17.04
C PHE A 403 -14.90 38.62 17.19
N GLU A 404 -15.96 39.32 16.77
CA GLU A 404 -16.10 40.77 16.91
C GLU A 404 -16.58 41.12 18.32
N GLN A 405 -16.04 42.21 18.89
CA GLN A 405 -16.57 42.87 20.10
C GLN A 405 -16.80 41.90 21.28
N ALA A 406 -15.99 40.85 21.37
CA ALA A 406 -16.10 39.86 22.43
C ALA A 406 -15.79 40.53 23.78
N SER A 407 -16.70 40.34 24.73
CA SER A 407 -16.65 41.02 26.02
C SER A 407 -15.98 40.14 27.05
N TYR A 408 -14.89 40.63 27.64
CA TYR A 408 -14.17 39.95 28.70
C TYR A 408 -14.17 40.79 29.97
N THR A 409 -14.03 40.13 31.11
CA THR A 409 -13.96 40.74 32.43
C THR A 409 -12.52 40.66 32.93
N ARG A 410 -12.00 41.77 33.46
CA ARG A 410 -10.71 41.81 34.14
C ARG A 410 -10.86 41.38 35.61
N ASP A 411 -9.73 41.07 36.23
CA ASP A 411 -9.59 40.74 37.65
C ASP A 411 -10.17 41.83 38.57
N ASP A 412 -10.15 43.09 38.12
CA ASP A 412 -10.70 44.26 38.84
C ASP A 412 -12.23 44.46 38.63
N GLY A 413 -12.90 43.56 37.90
CA GLY A 413 -14.32 43.64 37.57
C GLY A 413 -14.67 44.60 36.42
N SER A 414 -13.69 45.31 35.85
CA SER A 414 -13.91 46.18 34.69
C SER A 414 -14.06 45.35 33.40
N ARG A 415 -14.83 45.90 32.45
CA ARG A 415 -15.12 45.25 31.17
C ARG A 415 -14.09 45.70 30.13
N ALA A 416 -13.47 44.74 29.46
CA ALA A 416 -12.60 44.98 28.31
C ALA A 416 -13.23 44.36 27.07
N GLN A 417 -13.27 45.15 26.00
CA GLN A 417 -13.85 44.74 24.73
C GLN A 417 -12.84 45.04 23.64
N PRO A 418 -12.02 44.05 23.24
CA PRO A 418 -11.25 44.14 22.01
C PRO A 418 -12.17 44.21 20.78
N ASP A 419 -11.69 44.86 19.73
CA ASP A 419 -12.45 45.03 18.49
C ASP A 419 -12.62 43.68 17.79
N VAL A 420 -11.51 42.93 17.63
CA VAL A 420 -11.53 41.56 17.09
C VAL A 420 -10.61 40.64 17.88
N VAL A 421 -11.09 39.42 18.13
CA VAL A 421 -10.29 38.30 18.66
C VAL A 421 -10.18 37.23 17.58
N LEU A 422 -8.96 36.99 17.10
CA LEU A 422 -8.64 35.91 16.16
C LEU A 422 -8.23 34.65 16.94
N ARG A 423 -8.92 33.54 16.72
CA ARG A 423 -8.60 32.26 17.34
C ARG A 423 -7.51 31.55 16.56
N LEU A 424 -6.48 31.12 17.27
CA LEU A 424 -5.35 30.38 16.75
C LEU A 424 -5.51 28.89 17.05
N PRO A 425 -4.74 28.01 16.38
CA PRO A 425 -4.62 26.62 16.79
C PRO A 425 -4.19 26.48 18.26
N GLU A 426 -4.46 25.32 18.83
CA GLU A 426 -4.18 24.99 20.25
C GLU A 426 -4.96 25.84 21.26
N GLY A 427 -6.01 26.57 20.83
CA GLY A 427 -6.89 27.33 21.73
C GLY A 427 -6.37 28.71 22.13
N ARG A 428 -5.22 29.12 21.59
CA ARG A 428 -4.67 30.47 21.79
C ARG A 428 -5.45 31.52 21.01
N ASN A 429 -5.35 32.77 21.42
CA ASN A 429 -6.09 33.88 20.84
C ASN A 429 -5.15 35.06 20.55
N LEU A 430 -5.40 35.76 19.45
CA LEU A 430 -4.68 36.96 19.04
C LEU A 430 -5.67 38.12 19.00
N VAL A 431 -5.36 39.18 19.73
CA VAL A 431 -6.23 40.36 19.81
C VAL A 431 -5.81 41.37 18.74
N ILE A 432 -6.79 41.91 18.03
CA ILE A 432 -6.62 42.93 17.00
C ILE A 432 -7.50 44.12 17.36
N ASP A 433 -6.89 45.31 17.42
CA ASP A 433 -7.56 46.56 17.76
C ASP A 433 -7.33 47.57 16.62
N ALA A 434 -8.42 48.10 16.05
CA ALA A 434 -8.39 49.01 14.93
C ALA A 434 -8.27 50.46 15.43
N LYS A 435 -7.25 51.18 14.96
CA LYS A 435 -7.01 52.58 15.32
C LYS A 435 -6.88 53.45 14.09
N VAL A 436 -7.81 54.40 13.95
CA VAL A 436 -7.88 55.32 12.82
C VAL A 436 -7.21 56.64 13.18
N SER A 437 -5.99 56.86 12.69
CA SER A 437 -5.29 58.16 12.75
C SER A 437 -5.30 58.84 11.38
N LEU A 438 -6.47 59.33 10.97
CA LEU A 438 -6.71 59.81 9.60
C LEU A 438 -6.72 61.33 9.44
N VAL A 439 -7.07 62.06 10.51
CA VAL A 439 -7.24 63.52 10.45
C VAL A 439 -5.92 64.22 10.14
N ASP A 440 -4.86 63.91 10.89
CA ASP A 440 -3.56 64.55 10.73
C ASP A 440 -2.83 64.09 9.46
N TYR A 441 -2.98 62.82 9.07
CA TYR A 441 -2.51 62.34 7.77
C TYR A 441 -3.18 63.08 6.60
N THR A 442 -4.50 63.29 6.67
CA THR A 442 -5.20 64.02 5.61
C THR A 442 -4.77 65.48 5.55
N ARG A 443 -4.51 66.11 6.70
CA ARG A 443 -3.91 67.46 6.76
C ARG A 443 -2.51 67.49 6.15
N TYR A 444 -1.70 66.45 6.39
CA TYR A 444 -0.36 66.32 5.80
C TYR A 444 -0.41 66.24 4.27
N VAL A 445 -1.32 65.43 3.73
CA VAL A 445 -1.49 65.29 2.27
C VAL A 445 -2.08 66.55 1.63
N ALA A 446 -2.95 67.26 2.34
CA ALA A 446 -3.58 68.48 1.85
C ALA A 446 -2.77 69.76 2.11
N ALA A 447 -1.60 69.67 2.76
CA ALA A 447 -0.77 70.83 3.09
C ALA A 447 -0.14 71.43 1.84
N GLU A 448 -0.36 72.73 1.62
CA GLU A 448 0.17 73.48 0.48
C GLU A 448 1.58 74.02 0.75
N THR A 449 1.93 74.20 2.04
CA THR A 449 3.25 74.67 2.46
C THR A 449 4.04 73.61 3.22
N ASP A 450 5.37 73.66 3.15
CA ASP A 450 6.24 72.73 3.89
C ASP A 450 6.13 72.92 5.42
N ALA A 451 5.83 74.14 5.88
CA ALA A 451 5.60 74.43 7.30
C ALA A 451 4.35 73.71 7.83
N GLU A 452 3.23 73.80 7.10
CA GLU A 452 1.99 73.08 7.43
C GLU A 452 2.18 71.56 7.36
N ARG A 453 2.92 71.08 6.35
CA ARG A 453 3.23 69.66 6.20
C ARG A 453 4.02 69.12 7.39
N THR A 454 5.01 69.87 7.88
CA THR A 454 5.81 69.50 9.06
C THR A 454 4.96 69.44 10.32
N ILE A 455 4.08 70.42 10.54
CA ILE A 455 3.16 70.44 11.70
C ILE A 455 2.20 69.25 11.66
N ALA A 456 1.61 68.98 10.50
CA ALA A 456 0.67 67.87 10.33
C ALA A 456 1.35 66.50 10.50
N LEU A 457 2.60 66.36 10.04
CA LEU A 457 3.39 65.14 10.27
C LEU A 457 3.64 64.90 11.76
N ALA A 458 4.07 65.92 12.50
CA ALA A 458 4.31 65.81 13.93
C ALA A 458 3.03 65.43 14.70
N ALA A 459 1.88 66.02 14.32
CA ALA A 459 0.58 65.68 14.88
C ALA A 459 0.19 64.21 14.60
N HIS A 460 0.40 63.74 13.37
CA HIS A 460 0.13 62.34 13.00
C HIS A 460 0.97 61.36 13.81
N LEU A 461 2.28 61.61 13.95
CA LEU A 461 3.17 60.77 14.77
C LEU A 461 2.74 60.75 16.24
N ALA A 462 2.39 61.90 16.79
CA ALA A 462 1.90 62.02 18.17
C ALA A 462 0.59 61.25 18.39
N SER A 463 -0.34 61.33 17.43
CA SER A 463 -1.60 60.59 17.44
C SER A 463 -1.37 59.07 17.47
N VAL A 464 -0.51 58.56 16.59
CA VAL A 464 -0.16 57.12 16.55
C VAL A 464 0.47 56.66 17.87
N ARG A 465 1.42 57.42 18.43
CA ARG A 465 2.04 57.12 19.74
C ARG A 465 1.02 57.17 20.88
N SER A 466 0.06 58.08 20.84
CA SER A 466 -1.01 58.16 21.83
C SER A 466 -1.88 56.91 21.81
N HIS A 467 -2.27 56.45 20.62
CA HIS A 467 -3.00 55.19 20.47
C HIS A 467 -2.20 53.98 20.95
N LEU A 468 -0.90 53.91 20.62
CA LEU A 468 -0.01 52.85 21.11
C LEU A 468 0.03 52.80 22.65
N LYS A 469 0.23 53.96 23.29
CA LYS A 469 0.22 54.07 24.76
C LYS A 469 -1.12 53.63 25.33
N GLY A 470 -2.22 54.14 24.78
CA GLY A 470 -3.57 53.78 25.21
C GLY A 470 -3.86 52.29 25.09
N LEU A 471 -3.38 51.64 24.02
CA LEU A 471 -3.58 50.21 23.80
C LEU A 471 -2.73 49.36 24.75
N SER A 472 -1.46 49.72 24.98
CA SER A 472 -0.59 48.99 25.90
C SER A 472 -1.15 48.91 27.33
N LEU A 473 -1.85 49.96 27.77
CA LEU A 473 -2.52 50.01 29.08
C LEU A 473 -3.77 49.12 29.16
N ARG A 474 -4.26 48.59 28.04
CA ARG A 474 -5.45 47.71 28.05
C ARG A 474 -5.13 46.27 28.43
N GLU A 475 -3.85 45.87 28.36
CA GLU A 475 -3.32 44.58 28.84
C GLU A 475 -4.25 43.38 28.52
N TYR A 476 -4.70 43.26 27.27
CA TYR A 476 -5.66 42.21 26.88
C TYR A 476 -5.15 40.78 27.13
N GLN A 477 -3.84 40.58 27.19
CA GLN A 477 -3.20 39.31 27.54
C GLN A 477 -3.48 38.85 28.98
N LYS A 478 -3.96 39.74 29.87
CA LYS A 478 -4.32 39.40 31.25
C LYS A 478 -5.82 39.15 31.45
N LEU A 479 -6.61 39.06 30.39
CA LEU A 479 -8.06 38.88 30.51
C LEU A 479 -8.44 37.44 30.90
N HIS A 480 -9.29 37.30 31.92
CA HIS A 480 -9.83 36.01 32.31
C HIS A 480 -10.69 35.39 31.19
N GLY A 481 -10.46 34.10 30.91
CA GLY A 481 -11.20 33.35 29.88
C GLY A 481 -10.71 33.58 28.44
N LEU A 482 -9.66 34.40 28.26
CA LEU A 482 -8.99 34.62 27.00
C LEU A 482 -7.53 34.17 27.12
N ASP A 483 -7.22 32.95 26.65
CA ASP A 483 -5.83 32.49 26.49
C ASP A 483 -5.19 33.25 25.31
N ALA A 484 -4.83 34.51 25.54
CA ALA A 484 -4.23 35.38 24.54
C ALA A 484 -2.71 35.20 24.48
N ILE A 485 -2.14 35.39 23.30
CA ILE A 485 -0.69 35.52 23.13
C ILE A 485 -0.23 36.85 23.76
N ASP A 486 1.03 36.90 24.18
CA ASP A 486 1.69 38.06 24.79
C ASP A 486 1.80 39.31 23.89
N PHE A 487 1.13 39.37 22.74
CA PHE A 487 1.16 40.53 21.83
C PHE A 487 -0.23 40.89 21.32
N VAL A 488 -0.48 42.19 21.16
CA VAL A 488 -1.70 42.76 20.56
C VAL A 488 -1.38 43.39 19.21
N LEU A 489 -2.21 43.15 18.19
CA LEU A 489 -2.08 43.82 16.91
C LEU A 489 -2.81 45.16 16.92
N MET A 490 -2.09 46.26 16.67
CA MET A 490 -2.69 47.57 16.42
C MET A 490 -2.83 47.77 14.91
N PHE A 491 -4.07 47.69 14.42
CA PHE A 491 -4.40 47.79 13.00
C PHE A 491 -4.63 49.24 12.58
N LEU A 492 -3.82 49.72 11.63
CA LEU A 492 -4.00 51.02 10.97
C LEU A 492 -4.51 50.79 9.55
N PRO A 493 -5.79 51.09 9.24
CA PRO A 493 -6.42 50.72 7.97
C PRO A 493 -5.86 51.47 6.75
N VAL A 494 -5.14 52.58 6.95
CA VAL A 494 -4.63 53.43 5.87
C VAL A 494 -3.13 53.19 5.71
N GLU A 495 -2.79 52.29 4.77
CA GLU A 495 -1.42 51.87 4.49
C GLU A 495 -0.45 53.05 4.27
N PRO A 496 -0.76 54.08 3.45
CA PRO A 496 0.16 55.21 3.27
C PRO A 496 0.40 56.02 4.56
N ALA A 497 -0.61 56.13 5.43
CA ALA A 497 -0.49 56.83 6.71
C ALA A 497 0.39 56.04 7.69
N PHE A 498 0.25 54.72 7.69
CA PHE A 498 1.12 53.81 8.43
C PHE A 498 2.57 53.90 7.94
N MET A 499 2.80 53.79 6.63
CA MET A 499 4.13 53.87 6.02
C MET A 499 4.81 55.21 6.31
N LEU A 500 4.05 56.32 6.26
CA LEU A 500 4.56 57.65 6.63
C LEU A 500 5.03 57.67 8.08
N ALA A 501 4.25 57.13 9.02
CA ALA A 501 4.60 57.12 10.43
C ALA A 501 5.88 56.32 10.70
N VAL A 502 5.95 55.10 10.16
CA VAL A 502 7.09 54.18 10.30
C VAL A 502 8.37 54.72 9.66
N THR A 503 8.26 55.37 8.50
CA THR A 503 9.44 55.88 7.77
C THR A 503 10.04 57.11 8.45
N GLN A 504 9.19 57.97 9.02
CA GLN A 504 9.61 59.23 9.65
C GLN A 504 10.02 59.05 11.12
N ASP A 505 9.49 58.04 11.81
CA ASP A 505 9.80 57.75 13.21
C ASP A 505 10.40 56.34 13.36
N ARG A 506 11.74 56.27 13.30
CA ARG A 506 12.48 55.00 13.35
C ARG A 506 12.38 54.27 14.69
N GLU A 507 12.02 54.97 15.77
CA GLU A 507 11.89 54.36 17.10
C GLU A 507 10.49 53.81 17.37
N LEU A 508 9.49 54.21 16.57
CA LEU A 508 8.09 53.83 16.77
C LEU A 508 7.86 52.32 16.84
N PHE A 509 8.53 51.54 15.97
CA PHE A 509 8.44 50.08 15.98
C PHE A 509 9.05 49.47 17.24
N ARG A 510 10.20 49.98 17.69
CA ARG A 510 10.85 49.50 18.91
C ARG A 510 9.99 49.82 20.13
N GLU A 511 9.48 51.06 20.23
CA GLU A 511 8.58 51.46 21.31
C GLU A 511 7.31 50.58 21.34
N ALA A 512 6.76 50.24 20.17
CA ALA A 512 5.60 49.36 20.09
C ALA A 512 5.93 47.93 20.54
N TRP A 513 7.06 47.38 20.08
CA TRP A 513 7.55 46.06 20.46
C TRP A 513 7.76 45.92 21.98
N ASP A 514 8.44 46.89 22.60
CA ASP A 514 8.71 46.91 24.05
C ASP A 514 7.42 46.97 24.89
N LYS A 515 6.33 47.44 24.29
CA LYS A 515 4.99 47.51 24.88
C LYS A 515 4.10 46.34 24.50
N ASN A 516 4.65 45.30 23.87
CA ASN A 516 3.93 44.12 23.41
C ASN A 516 2.80 44.45 22.41
N VAL A 517 2.99 45.48 21.58
CA VAL A 517 2.06 45.88 20.53
C VAL A 517 2.76 45.78 19.17
N LEU A 518 2.17 45.04 18.24
CA LEU A 518 2.63 44.97 16.87
C LEU A 518 1.80 45.90 16.00
N LEU A 519 2.43 46.91 15.41
CA LEU A 519 1.78 47.80 14.45
C LEU A 519 1.60 47.06 13.12
N VAL A 520 0.37 47.01 12.62
CA VAL A 520 0.04 46.32 11.37
C VAL A 520 -0.83 47.20 10.48
N SER A 521 -0.57 47.15 9.18
CA SER A 521 -1.41 47.70 8.12
C SER A 521 -2.18 46.58 7.41
N PRO A 522 -3.09 46.85 6.46
CA PRO A 522 -3.78 45.81 5.69
C PRO A 522 -2.80 44.78 5.09
N SER A 523 -1.68 45.25 4.54
CA SER A 523 -0.70 44.38 3.90
C SER A 523 0.04 43.49 4.90
N THR A 524 0.42 44.03 6.07
CA THR A 524 1.11 43.23 7.12
C THR A 524 0.14 42.30 7.84
N LEU A 525 -1.08 42.76 8.13
CA LEU A 525 -2.12 41.94 8.75
C LEU A 525 -2.48 40.74 7.87
N MET A 526 -2.52 40.92 6.55
CA MET A 526 -2.63 39.83 5.58
C MET A 526 -1.60 38.72 5.82
N SER A 527 -0.33 39.10 6.00
CA SER A 527 0.76 38.15 6.22
C SER A 527 0.59 37.38 7.52
N VAL A 528 0.16 38.08 8.58
CA VAL A 528 -0.12 37.46 9.88
C VAL A 528 -1.29 36.48 9.74
N VAL A 529 -2.42 36.92 9.21
CA VAL A 529 -3.62 36.10 9.02
C VAL A 529 -3.35 34.91 8.12
N ARG A 530 -2.59 35.07 7.03
CA ARG A 530 -2.21 33.96 6.16
C ARG A 530 -1.38 32.91 6.91
N THR A 531 -0.47 33.35 7.76
CA THR A 531 0.31 32.45 8.62
C THR A 531 -0.63 31.68 9.55
N VAL A 532 -1.59 32.38 10.17
CA VAL A 532 -2.62 31.76 11.01
C VAL A 532 -3.49 30.76 10.22
N SER A 533 -3.96 31.11 9.03
CA SER A 533 -4.74 30.23 8.16
C SER A 533 -3.94 29.01 7.70
N HIS A 534 -2.63 29.16 7.50
CA HIS A 534 -1.74 28.04 7.21
C HIS A 534 -1.63 27.10 8.41
N LEU A 535 -1.44 27.66 9.62
CA LEU A 535 -1.41 26.88 10.85
C LEU A 535 -2.74 26.13 11.08
N TRP A 536 -3.89 26.75 10.80
CA TRP A 536 -5.19 26.08 10.84
C TRP A 536 -5.30 24.90 9.87
N ARG A 537 -4.81 25.08 8.63
CA ARG A 537 -4.80 24.00 7.63
C ARG A 537 -3.91 22.84 8.06
N GLN A 538 -2.78 23.15 8.69
CA GLN A 538 -1.87 22.15 9.25
C GLN A 538 -2.52 21.39 10.41
N GLU A 539 -3.14 22.10 11.36
CA GLU A 539 -3.85 21.51 12.50
C GLU A 539 -5.01 20.60 12.05
N LYS A 540 -5.83 21.06 11.09
CA LYS A 540 -6.93 20.26 10.54
C LYS A 540 -6.43 18.96 9.93
N ARG A 541 -5.30 19.01 9.22
CA ARG A 541 -4.66 17.82 8.62
C ARG A 541 -4.10 16.89 9.69
N ASN A 542 -3.47 17.42 10.74
CA ASN A 542 -3.01 16.61 11.88
C ASN A 542 -4.17 15.85 12.54
N ARG A 543 -5.28 16.53 12.86
CA ARG A 543 -6.48 15.88 13.44
C ARG A 543 -7.07 14.80 12.54
N GLN A 544 -7.09 15.05 11.22
CA GLN A 544 -7.53 14.03 10.26
C GLN A 544 -6.60 12.82 10.24
N THR A 545 -5.29 13.04 10.30
CA THR A 545 -4.31 11.95 10.40
C THR A 545 -4.51 11.15 11.68
N GLU A 546 -4.69 11.79 12.83
CA GLU A 546 -5.00 11.09 14.09
C GLU A 546 -6.29 10.26 14.02
N ALA A 547 -7.34 10.81 13.41
CA ALA A 547 -8.59 10.08 13.19
C ALA A 547 -8.39 8.85 12.27
N ILE A 548 -7.57 8.98 11.22
CA ILE A 548 -7.21 7.86 10.33
C ILE A 548 -6.43 6.80 11.11
N VAL A 549 -5.43 7.19 11.92
CA VAL A 549 -4.66 6.24 12.75
C VAL A 549 -5.60 5.50 13.70
N LYS A 550 -6.48 6.21 14.42
CA LYS A 550 -7.44 5.60 15.34
C LYS A 550 -8.37 4.61 14.64
N CYS A 551 -8.91 5.00 13.48
CA CYS A 551 -9.75 4.11 12.66
C CYS A 551 -8.96 2.88 12.18
N GLY A 552 -7.72 3.07 11.73
CA GLY A 552 -6.82 1.99 11.33
C GLY A 552 -6.51 1.01 12.46
N THR A 553 -6.29 1.51 13.68
CA THR A 553 -6.10 0.67 14.88
C THR A 553 -7.35 -0.14 15.20
N GLN A 554 -8.53 0.48 15.21
CA GLN A 554 -9.81 -0.21 15.47
C GLN A 554 -10.11 -1.28 14.42
N LEU A 555 -9.82 -0.99 13.14
CA LEU A 555 -9.96 -1.95 12.06
C LEU A 555 -9.01 -3.14 12.27
N TYR A 556 -7.75 -2.88 12.61
CA TYR A 556 -6.76 -3.93 12.87
C TYR A 556 -7.19 -4.83 14.04
N GLU A 557 -7.61 -4.25 15.17
CA GLU A 557 -8.13 -4.98 16.32
C GLU A 557 -9.35 -5.84 15.95
N SER A 558 -10.28 -5.29 15.16
CA SER A 558 -11.47 -6.01 14.70
C SER A 558 -11.11 -7.20 13.81
N VAL A 559 -10.11 -7.05 12.94
CA VAL A 559 -9.60 -8.16 12.11
C VAL A 559 -8.94 -9.23 12.97
N CYS A 560 -8.12 -8.85 13.95
CA CYS A 560 -7.52 -9.80 14.89
C CYS A 560 -8.57 -10.58 15.69
N ALA A 561 -9.60 -9.89 16.20
CA ALA A 561 -10.71 -10.53 16.91
C ALA A 561 -11.48 -11.50 16.01
N PHE A 562 -11.77 -11.10 14.76
CA PHE A 562 -12.44 -11.95 13.79
C PHE A 562 -11.64 -13.22 13.47
N VAL A 563 -10.33 -13.09 13.24
CA VAL A 563 -9.44 -14.25 13.01
C VAL A 563 -9.48 -15.20 14.21
N ALA A 564 -9.40 -14.69 15.43
CA ALA A 564 -9.47 -15.52 16.64
C ALA A 564 -10.82 -16.24 16.79
N ASP A 565 -11.93 -15.60 16.44
CA ASP A 565 -13.25 -16.23 16.44
C ASP A 565 -13.39 -17.28 15.33
N PHE A 566 -12.77 -17.05 14.18
CA PHE A 566 -12.72 -18.02 13.08
C PHE A 566 -11.92 -19.28 13.47
N ASP A 567 -10.81 -19.12 14.17
CA ASP A 567 -10.05 -20.25 14.72
C ASP A 567 -10.88 -21.06 15.74
N LYS A 568 -11.60 -20.39 16.65
CA LYS A 568 -12.52 -21.06 17.59
C LYS A 568 -13.63 -21.81 16.85
N LEU A 569 -14.18 -21.24 15.78
CA LEU A 569 -15.19 -21.90 14.95
C LEU A 569 -14.61 -23.19 14.34
N GLY A 570 -13.40 -23.14 13.79
CA GLY A 570 -12.70 -24.31 13.26
C GLY A 570 -12.51 -25.42 14.32
N THR A 571 -12.24 -25.06 15.58
CA THR A 571 -12.17 -26.03 16.68
C THR A 571 -13.53 -26.61 17.04
N ARG A 572 -14.58 -25.80 17.10
CA ARG A 572 -15.95 -26.28 17.39
C ARG A 572 -16.49 -27.19 16.30
N LEU A 573 -16.21 -26.90 15.03
CA LEU A 573 -16.59 -27.76 13.92
C LEU A 573 -15.92 -29.14 14.02
N ARG A 574 -14.63 -29.19 14.38
CA ARG A 574 -13.95 -30.46 14.66
C ARG A 574 -14.61 -31.21 15.81
N GLN A 575 -14.90 -30.56 16.93
CA GLN A 575 -15.59 -31.20 18.06
C GLN A 575 -17.00 -31.71 17.71
N ALA A 576 -17.73 -30.96 16.88
CA ALA A 576 -19.04 -31.38 16.39
C ALA A 576 -18.94 -32.61 15.48
N GLN A 577 -17.93 -32.63 14.59
CA GLN A 577 -17.60 -33.78 13.75
C GLN A 577 -17.29 -35.02 14.61
N ASP A 578 -16.41 -34.88 15.61
CA ASP A 578 -16.01 -35.96 16.52
C ASP A 578 -17.22 -36.49 17.33
N SER A 579 -18.07 -35.58 17.80
CA SER A 579 -19.29 -35.93 18.55
C SER A 579 -20.29 -36.66 17.66
N PHE A 580 -20.45 -36.22 16.41
CA PHE A 580 -21.30 -36.87 15.42
C PHE A 580 -20.78 -38.28 15.11
N GLU A 581 -19.48 -38.44 14.86
CA GLU A 581 -18.89 -39.76 14.63
C GLU A 581 -19.06 -40.70 15.83
N SER A 582 -18.83 -40.20 17.05
CA SER A 582 -19.03 -40.97 18.28
C SER A 582 -20.50 -41.39 18.47
N ALA A 583 -21.44 -40.48 18.23
CA ALA A 583 -22.87 -40.78 18.28
C ALA A 583 -23.26 -41.81 17.22
N ASN A 584 -22.74 -41.67 15.99
CA ASN A 584 -23.00 -42.60 14.90
C ASN A 584 -22.44 -44.00 15.18
N ARG A 585 -21.25 -44.10 15.80
CA ARG A 585 -20.71 -45.38 16.30
C ARG A 585 -21.64 -46.01 17.33
N ARG A 586 -22.09 -45.27 18.34
CA ARG A 586 -23.02 -45.79 19.37
C ARG A 586 -24.38 -46.19 18.80
N LEU A 587 -24.84 -45.48 17.78
CA LEU A 587 -26.12 -45.74 17.14
C LEU A 587 -26.08 -46.99 16.24
N SER A 588 -25.06 -47.11 15.38
CA SER A 588 -25.09 -48.07 14.27
C SER A 588 -23.80 -48.84 13.96
N HIS A 589 -22.60 -48.36 14.33
CA HIS A 589 -21.32 -48.92 13.81
C HIS A 589 -20.35 -49.48 14.88
N GLY A 590 -20.67 -49.40 16.17
CA GLY A 590 -19.82 -49.88 17.27
C GLY A 590 -20.29 -51.21 17.87
N ASN A 591 -19.39 -51.95 18.54
CA ASN A 591 -19.78 -53.11 19.33
C ASN A 591 -20.84 -52.72 20.36
N ASN A 592 -21.94 -53.49 20.43
CA ASN A 592 -23.05 -53.23 21.32
C ASN A 592 -23.88 -51.96 20.97
N ASN A 593 -23.98 -51.62 19.67
CA ASN A 593 -24.72 -50.45 19.20
C ASN A 593 -26.24 -50.54 19.49
N MET A 594 -26.89 -49.38 19.62
CA MET A 594 -28.28 -49.32 20.07
C MET A 594 -29.28 -49.89 19.06
N ILE A 595 -29.02 -49.76 17.75
CA ILE A 595 -29.91 -50.33 16.73
C ILE A 595 -29.84 -51.86 16.74
N GLY A 596 -28.66 -52.45 16.91
CA GLY A 596 -28.46 -53.89 17.12
C GLY A 596 -29.21 -54.40 18.34
N LYS A 597 -29.02 -53.76 19.51
CA LYS A 597 -29.77 -54.10 20.75
C LYS A 597 -31.28 -53.97 20.60
N ALA A 598 -31.76 -52.90 19.98
CA ALA A 598 -33.19 -52.70 19.74
C ALA A 598 -33.76 -53.78 18.78
N GLY A 599 -32.96 -54.23 17.82
CA GLY A 599 -33.25 -55.37 16.95
C GLY A 599 -33.37 -56.69 17.73
N GLN A 600 -32.38 -57.03 18.55
CA GLN A 600 -32.39 -58.25 19.39
C GLN A 600 -33.57 -58.26 20.38
N LEU A 601 -33.91 -57.12 20.97
CA LEU A 601 -35.06 -56.98 21.88
C LEU A 601 -36.41 -57.24 21.18
N LYS A 602 -36.51 -56.97 19.87
CA LYS A 602 -37.70 -57.30 19.08
C LYS A 602 -37.78 -58.79 18.76
N GLU A 603 -36.65 -59.45 18.53
CA GLU A 603 -36.57 -60.92 18.38
C GLU A 603 -36.94 -61.65 19.66
N LEU A 604 -36.62 -61.07 20.82
CA LEU A 604 -37.00 -61.57 22.15
C LEU A 604 -38.47 -61.30 22.53
N GLY A 605 -39.30 -60.81 21.60
CA GLY A 605 -40.76 -60.85 21.73
C GLY A 605 -41.45 -59.56 22.20
N ILE A 606 -40.80 -58.40 22.14
CA ILE A 606 -41.45 -57.13 22.49
C ILE A 606 -42.38 -56.66 21.36
N SER A 607 -43.66 -56.47 21.70
CA SER A 607 -44.71 -56.02 20.80
C SER A 607 -44.73 -54.48 20.68
N SER A 608 -44.05 -53.96 19.66
CA SER A 608 -44.09 -52.54 19.27
C SER A 608 -44.61 -52.36 17.84
N THR A 609 -45.49 -51.39 17.65
CA THR A 609 -46.17 -51.09 16.37
C THR A 609 -45.33 -50.21 15.43
N LYS A 610 -44.24 -49.60 15.91
CA LYS A 610 -43.36 -48.72 15.12
C LYS A 610 -42.05 -49.42 14.76
N GLN A 611 -41.65 -49.35 13.49
CA GLN A 611 -40.41 -49.93 12.98
C GLN A 611 -39.36 -48.86 12.70
N ILE A 612 -38.10 -49.17 13.00
CA ILE A 612 -36.93 -48.41 12.53
C ILE A 612 -36.70 -48.82 11.06
N GLU A 613 -36.43 -47.85 10.17
CA GLU A 613 -36.21 -48.12 8.75
C GLU A 613 -35.07 -49.14 8.52
N GLY A 614 -35.27 -50.07 7.57
CA GLY A 614 -34.47 -51.28 7.40
C GLY A 614 -32.99 -51.06 7.08
N SER A 615 -32.63 -49.94 6.44
CA SER A 615 -31.26 -49.62 6.03
C SER A 615 -30.29 -49.47 7.21
N HIS A 616 -30.78 -49.05 8.37
CA HIS A 616 -29.97 -48.90 9.58
C HIS A 616 -29.90 -50.19 10.42
N LEU A 617 -30.91 -51.06 10.31
CA LEU A 617 -30.96 -52.36 10.99
C LEU A 617 -30.07 -53.41 10.32
N GLU A 618 -30.03 -53.43 8.98
CA GLU A 618 -29.13 -54.34 8.23
C GLU A 618 -27.66 -54.03 8.50
N ARG A 619 -27.28 -52.75 8.50
CA ARG A 619 -25.90 -52.33 8.77
C ARG A 619 -25.44 -52.65 10.19
N ALA A 620 -26.34 -52.56 11.16
CA ALA A 620 -26.04 -52.90 12.56
C ALA A 620 -25.93 -54.41 12.81
N ARG A 621 -26.77 -55.24 12.16
CA ARG A 621 -26.76 -56.71 12.31
C ARG A 621 -25.49 -57.35 11.73
N LEU A 622 -25.01 -56.86 10.58
CA LEU A 622 -23.81 -57.37 9.91
C LEU A 622 -22.53 -57.26 10.76
N GLN A 623 -22.46 -56.37 11.75
CA GLN A 623 -21.30 -56.24 12.64
C GLN A 623 -21.44 -57.04 13.96
N GLU A 624 -22.66 -57.34 14.41
CA GLU A 624 -22.87 -58.07 15.67
C GLU A 624 -22.64 -59.58 15.51
N GLU A 625 -22.94 -60.15 14.34
CA GLU A 625 -22.57 -61.53 13.95
C GLU A 625 -21.05 -61.78 13.97
N LEU A 626 -20.23 -60.73 13.93
CA LEU A 626 -18.77 -60.84 13.95
C LEU A 626 -18.15 -60.94 15.36
N THR A 627 -18.94 -60.84 16.45
CA THR A 627 -18.37 -60.63 17.82
C THR A 627 -18.85 -61.54 18.94
N LEU A 628 -19.65 -62.59 18.68
CA LEU A 628 -20.02 -63.56 19.73
C LEU A 628 -18.90 -64.58 20.01
N PRO A 629 -18.41 -64.72 21.25
CA PRO A 629 -17.55 -65.83 21.65
C PRO A 629 -18.39 -67.10 21.90
N GLN A 630 -18.00 -68.22 21.28
CA GLN A 630 -18.51 -69.55 21.62
C GLN A 630 -17.79 -70.06 22.87
N ASP A 631 -18.40 -69.91 24.06
CA ASP A 631 -18.16 -70.83 25.18
C ASP A 631 -19.19 -70.62 26.29
N ALA A 632 -20.21 -71.50 26.33
CA ALA A 632 -21.03 -71.77 27.51
C ALA A 632 -21.88 -73.05 27.34
N THR A 633 -21.24 -74.23 27.42
CA THR A 633 -21.91 -75.48 27.87
C THR A 633 -20.88 -76.54 28.28
N ALA A 634 -20.36 -76.45 29.51
CA ALA A 634 -19.74 -77.58 30.18
C ALA A 634 -19.92 -77.47 31.71
N LEU A 635 -21.04 -77.99 32.22
CA LEU A 635 -21.16 -78.43 33.61
C LEU A 635 -21.94 -79.75 33.64
N GLY A 636 -21.24 -80.83 34.00
CA GLY A 636 -21.82 -82.05 34.57
C GLY A 636 -21.73 -83.32 33.71
N THR A 637 -20.61 -84.05 33.82
CA THR A 637 -20.55 -85.44 34.34
C THR A 637 -19.10 -85.93 34.37
N SER A 638 -18.47 -85.87 35.54
CA SER A 638 -17.91 -87.03 36.27
C SER A 638 -17.53 -86.60 37.67
#